data_AF-A0A6I0F8F2-F1
#
_entry.id   AF-A0A6I0F8F2-F1
#
_cell.length_a   1.000
_cell.length_b   1.000
_cell.length_c   1.000
_cell.angle_alpha   90.00
_cell.angle_beta   90.00
_cell.angle_gamma   90.00
#
_symmetry.space_group_name_H-M   'P 1'
#
loop_
_entity.id
_entity.type
_entity.pdbx_description
1 polymer ?
#
loop_
_entity_poly.entity_id
_entity_poly.type
_entity_poly.pdbx_seq_one_letter_code
_entity_poly.pdbx_strand_id
1 'polypeptide(L)'
;MKKLCTVISMVLILGLLLTGCNNASTSADEIANSNINNSFIITGLEADDIEITVEKLKTYNSVTKDVVSVNSSGKENKFQVTGSLLEDVLKDLGYSQKDLQAIRLAAGDGYSMDVPKEVVNTRDIILAYEIDGEALDEKTQPVRVIIPEERAMYWVRNLTTIEVLEAVEKATVDVVVFLEAATTLVPQEEYTYYDSVDYAVKTKDIIDKFASSGEEDIYIKATDGLEKNEALTIFKEGYIKITGEANPMFLSPDVPKGMYVKNILQFSKGKYGFFSLNSGEAIFESITVDDKEGTPIKAIADEIQLKEGKLYRFTAIDGYSVEVTAEDLERGIVYIGEEGDLRTQFEGLPKNTRVKGLLSIEVIE
;
A
#
# COMPACT_ATOMS: atom_id res chain seq x y z
N MET A 1 21.78 64.42 -77.90
CA MET A 1 21.63 63.07 -78.50
C MET A 1 22.01 62.02 -77.45
N LYS A 2 21.08 61.10 -77.12
CA LYS A 2 21.20 59.77 -76.47
C LYS A 2 22.07 59.66 -75.18
N LYS A 3 21.43 59.75 -74.00
CA LYS A 3 20.99 58.66 -73.07
C LYS A 3 22.16 58.00 -72.32
N LEU A 4 22.44 58.29 -71.04
CA LEU A 4 21.71 58.02 -69.77
C LEU A 4 21.98 56.58 -69.25
N CYS A 5 22.40 56.51 -67.96
CA CYS A 5 22.57 55.37 -67.03
C CYS A 5 24.02 55.20 -66.55
N THR A 6 24.42 55.21 -65.27
CA THR A 6 23.81 55.59 -63.98
C THR A 6 25.01 55.84 -63.05
N VAL A 7 24.97 56.91 -62.27
CA VAL A 7 26.10 57.53 -61.55
C VAL A 7 25.81 57.50 -60.05
N ILE A 8 26.79 57.01 -59.26
CA ILE A 8 27.35 57.59 -58.01
C ILE A 8 26.30 57.89 -56.90
N SER A 9 26.25 57.11 -55.81
CA SER A 9 27.04 57.29 -54.56
C SER A 9 27.05 58.72 -54.02
N MET A 10 26.98 58.91 -52.70
CA MET A 10 27.18 60.17 -51.94
C MET A 10 25.93 60.98 -51.56
N VAL A 11 25.42 60.72 -50.35
CA VAL A 11 24.96 61.72 -49.35
C VAL A 11 25.23 61.09 -47.96
N LEU A 12 26.31 61.51 -47.27
CA LEU A 12 26.34 62.49 -46.15
C LEU A 12 25.81 61.88 -44.83
N ILE A 13 26.66 61.30 -43.98
CA ILE A 13 27.31 61.92 -42.78
C ILE A 13 26.32 62.61 -41.82
N LEU A 14 26.45 62.21 -40.53
CA LEU A 14 26.14 62.91 -39.25
C LEU A 14 24.99 62.23 -38.47
N GLY A 15 25.08 61.82 -37.20
CA GLY A 15 26.16 61.86 -36.21
C GLY A 15 25.82 60.91 -35.03
N LEU A 16 26.84 60.55 -34.26
CA LEU A 16 26.71 59.88 -32.95
C LEU A 16 25.99 60.80 -31.94
N LEU A 17 25.18 60.23 -31.05
CA LEU A 17 25.27 60.32 -29.58
C LEU A 17 24.14 59.49 -28.89
N LEU A 18 24.58 58.47 -28.13
CA LEU A 18 24.15 58.01 -26.79
C LEU A 18 22.79 57.30 -26.49
N THR A 19 22.97 56.06 -25.98
CA THR A 19 22.29 55.32 -24.88
C THR A 19 20.91 54.67 -25.03
N GLY A 20 20.83 53.37 -24.67
CA GLY A 20 19.59 52.70 -24.22
C GLY A 20 19.53 51.19 -24.53
N CYS A 21 19.17 50.36 -23.54
CA CYS A 21 19.40 48.92 -23.48
C CYS A 21 18.48 47.99 -24.31
N ASN A 22 19.13 46.92 -24.79
CA ASN A 22 18.74 45.50 -24.85
C ASN A 22 17.30 45.10 -24.44
N ASN A 23 16.55 44.54 -25.38
CA ASN A 23 15.40 43.67 -25.11
C ASN A 23 15.37 42.53 -26.14
N ALA A 24 15.55 41.30 -25.65
CA ALA A 24 15.38 40.07 -26.40
C ALA A 24 13.88 39.79 -26.62
N SER A 25 13.53 39.26 -27.79
CA SER A 25 12.16 38.86 -28.14
C SER A 25 12.16 37.45 -28.71
N THR A 26 12.05 36.51 -27.78
CA THR A 26 11.25 35.27 -27.79
C THR A 26 11.02 34.56 -29.12
N SER A 27 11.73 33.44 -29.29
CA SER A 27 11.38 32.37 -30.23
C SER A 27 10.29 31.50 -29.62
N ALA A 28 9.24 31.22 -30.40
CA ALA A 28 8.07 30.44 -30.03
C ALA A 28 8.30 28.91 -30.00
N ASP A 29 9.43 28.47 -29.41
CA ASP A 29 9.78 27.06 -29.20
C ASP A 29 9.98 26.71 -27.70
N GLU A 30 9.63 27.62 -26.77
CA GLU A 30 9.63 27.38 -25.31
C GLU A 30 8.21 27.18 -24.73
N ILE A 31 7.25 26.70 -25.52
CA ILE A 31 5.91 26.32 -25.02
C ILE A 31 5.58 24.91 -25.50
N ALA A 32 6.43 23.95 -25.17
CA ALA A 32 6.10 22.53 -25.18
C ALA A 32 7.13 21.75 -24.34
N ASN A 33 6.75 21.47 -23.09
CA ASN A 33 7.28 20.45 -22.15
C ASN A 33 7.75 21.01 -20.80
N SER A 34 6.80 21.16 -19.87
CA SER A 34 6.88 20.67 -18.47
C SER A 34 5.68 21.18 -17.66
N ASN A 35 4.48 20.64 -17.89
CA ASN A 35 3.44 20.71 -16.86
C ASN A 35 3.80 19.72 -15.74
N ILE A 36 4.86 20.05 -14.99
CA ILE A 36 5.10 19.46 -13.68
C ILE A 36 4.08 20.16 -12.78
N ASN A 37 3.02 19.45 -12.38
CA ASN A 37 2.09 19.96 -11.37
C ASN A 37 2.90 20.19 -10.09
N ASN A 38 3.21 21.45 -9.80
CA ASN A 38 3.97 21.88 -8.62
C ASN A 38 3.08 21.97 -7.36
N SER A 39 2.14 21.04 -7.26
CA SER A 39 1.09 21.00 -6.25
C SER A 39 0.59 19.58 -6.02
N PHE A 40 0.00 19.38 -4.85
CA PHE A 40 -0.74 18.17 -4.50
C PHE A 40 -2.09 18.58 -3.91
N ILE A 41 -3.00 17.63 -3.80
CA ILE A 41 -4.37 17.85 -3.31
C ILE A 41 -4.52 17.23 -1.93
N ILE A 42 -5.21 17.93 -1.03
CA ILE A 42 -5.72 17.36 0.22
C ILE A 42 -7.22 17.17 0.07
N THR A 43 -7.71 15.95 0.29
CA THR A 43 -9.14 15.58 0.24
C THR A 43 -9.61 15.02 1.58
N GLY A 44 -10.93 14.90 1.77
CA GLY A 44 -11.51 14.28 2.97
C GLY A 44 -11.54 15.16 4.23
N LEU A 45 -11.03 16.39 4.18
CA LEU A 45 -11.17 17.39 5.26
C LEU A 45 -12.47 18.17 5.16
N GLU A 46 -12.83 18.58 3.94
CA GLU A 46 -14.01 19.35 3.60
C GLU A 46 -14.71 18.75 2.36
N ALA A 47 -15.83 19.34 1.95
CA ALA A 47 -16.56 18.90 0.76
C ALA A 47 -15.80 19.18 -0.54
N ASP A 48 -14.96 20.22 -0.56
CA ASP A 48 -14.15 20.62 -1.71
C ASP A 48 -12.69 20.19 -1.52
N ASP A 49 -12.06 19.78 -2.61
CA ASP A 49 -10.64 19.43 -2.67
C ASP A 49 -9.76 20.67 -2.47
N ILE A 50 -8.70 20.54 -1.67
CA ILE A 50 -7.81 21.66 -1.31
C ILE A 50 -6.46 21.48 -2.00
N GLU A 51 -6.15 22.34 -2.97
CA GLU A 51 -4.83 22.35 -3.62
C GLU A 51 -3.78 23.05 -2.76
N ILE A 52 -2.62 22.40 -2.58
CA ILE A 52 -1.45 22.93 -1.91
C ILE A 52 -0.27 22.97 -2.88
N THR A 53 0.23 24.17 -3.16
CA THR A 53 1.41 24.38 -4.01
C THR A 53 2.71 24.32 -3.19
N VAL A 54 3.83 23.97 -3.84
CA VAL A 54 5.15 24.03 -3.19
C VAL A 54 5.51 25.45 -2.75
N GLU A 55 5.06 26.47 -3.50
CA GLU A 55 5.25 27.87 -3.11
C GLU A 55 4.52 28.19 -1.80
N LYS A 56 3.27 27.73 -1.64
CA LYS A 56 2.53 27.86 -0.39
C LYS A 56 3.22 27.09 0.73
N LEU A 57 3.70 25.87 0.48
CA LEU A 57 4.46 25.10 1.48
C LEU A 57 5.66 25.86 2.04
N LYS A 58 6.43 26.54 1.17
CA LYS A 58 7.61 27.33 1.55
C LYS A 58 7.29 28.56 2.41
N THR A 59 6.01 28.93 2.55
CA THR A 59 5.59 30.02 3.46
C THR A 59 5.44 29.57 4.92
N TYR A 60 5.30 28.26 5.17
CA TYR A 60 5.26 27.70 6.51
C TYR A 60 6.67 27.59 7.12
N ASN A 61 6.74 27.28 8.41
CA ASN A 61 8.01 27.03 9.06
C ASN A 61 8.68 25.80 8.45
N SER A 62 9.87 26.02 7.86
CA SER A 62 10.68 24.93 7.33
C SER A 62 11.41 24.20 8.47
N VAL A 63 11.43 22.88 8.39
CA VAL A 63 12.31 22.02 9.16
C VAL A 63 13.39 21.44 8.26
N THR A 64 14.61 21.32 8.79
CA THR A 64 15.71 20.59 8.16
C THR A 64 16.12 19.47 9.11
N LYS A 65 16.09 18.22 8.65
CA LYS A 65 16.33 17.05 9.51
C LYS A 65 17.18 16.02 8.77
N ASP A 66 18.17 15.48 9.47
CA ASP A 66 18.88 14.29 9.00
C ASP A 66 18.00 13.08 9.28
N VAL A 67 17.71 12.30 8.23
CA VAL A 67 16.81 11.15 8.31
C VAL A 67 17.48 9.91 7.75
N VAL A 68 17.05 8.76 8.27
CA VAL A 68 17.54 7.44 7.82
C VAL A 68 16.38 6.66 7.25
N SER A 69 16.45 6.34 5.97
CA SER A 69 15.49 5.47 5.29
C SER A 69 16.01 4.04 5.32
N VAL A 70 15.25 3.14 5.92
CA VAL A 70 15.55 1.71 5.94
C VAL A 70 14.66 1.00 4.92
N ASN A 71 15.26 0.36 3.93
CA ASN A 71 14.51 -0.39 2.92
C ASN A 71 14.13 -1.80 3.43
N SER A 72 13.36 -2.56 2.65
CA SER A 72 12.91 -3.92 3.01
C SER A 72 14.02 -4.97 3.13
N SER A 73 15.27 -4.63 2.82
CA SER A 73 16.46 -5.47 3.02
C SER A 73 17.31 -5.02 4.22
N GLY A 74 16.83 -4.06 5.02
CA GLY A 74 17.56 -3.52 6.17
C GLY A 74 18.71 -2.56 5.81
N LYS A 75 18.85 -2.16 4.54
CA LYS A 75 19.87 -1.20 4.12
C LYS A 75 19.42 0.20 4.48
N GLU A 76 20.25 0.88 5.28
CA GLU A 76 20.10 2.28 5.62
C GLU A 76 20.59 3.19 4.48
N ASN A 77 19.81 4.22 4.16
CA ASN A 77 20.21 5.35 3.33
C ASN A 77 20.00 6.62 4.14
N LYS A 78 21.04 7.44 4.28
CA LYS A 78 21.01 8.67 5.06
C LYS A 78 21.00 9.85 4.13
N PHE A 79 20.16 10.83 4.41
CA PHE A 79 20.08 12.08 3.68
C PHE A 79 19.47 13.15 4.57
N GLN A 80 19.72 14.41 4.25
CA GLN A 80 19.13 15.57 4.90
C GLN A 80 17.90 16.00 4.11
N VAL A 81 16.78 16.22 4.78
CA VAL A 81 15.54 16.68 4.13
C VAL A 81 15.17 18.06 4.63
N THR A 82 14.67 18.90 3.72
CA THR A 82 14.12 20.22 4.05
C THR A 82 12.69 20.31 3.51
N GLY A 83 11.77 20.72 4.37
CA GLY A 83 10.34 20.77 4.08
C GLY A 83 9.52 21.42 5.17
N SER A 84 8.21 21.45 4.98
CA SER A 84 7.25 21.94 5.98
C SER A 84 6.53 20.76 6.65
N LEU A 85 6.05 20.93 7.88
CA LEU A 85 5.30 19.88 8.57
C LEU A 85 3.86 19.84 8.06
N LEU A 86 3.29 18.63 7.90
CA LEU A 86 1.88 18.45 7.58
C LEU A 86 0.99 19.13 8.63
N GLU A 87 1.35 19.06 9.90
CA GLU A 87 0.67 19.75 11.02
C GLU A 87 0.53 21.26 10.78
N ASP A 88 1.54 21.92 10.20
CA ASP A 88 1.48 23.37 9.94
C ASP A 88 0.54 23.69 8.77
N VAL A 89 0.52 22.82 7.75
CA VAL A 89 -0.47 22.90 6.66
C VAL A 89 -1.88 22.70 7.19
N LEU A 90 -2.10 21.67 8.00
CA LEU A 90 -3.42 21.37 8.57
C LEU A 90 -3.91 22.48 9.50
N LYS A 91 -3.03 23.08 10.31
CA LYS A 91 -3.37 24.22 11.17
C LYS A 91 -3.84 25.44 10.40
N ASP A 92 -3.21 25.74 9.26
CA ASP A 92 -3.65 26.82 8.36
C ASP A 92 -5.08 26.57 7.83
N LEU A 93 -5.46 25.30 7.70
CA LEU A 93 -6.80 24.87 7.30
C LEU A 93 -7.76 24.70 8.50
N GLY A 94 -7.31 24.94 9.74
CA GLY A 94 -8.14 24.79 10.95
C GLY A 94 -8.22 23.38 11.54
N TYR A 95 -7.35 22.46 11.12
CA TYR A 95 -7.29 21.07 11.58
C TYR A 95 -5.98 20.77 12.32
N SER A 96 -5.89 19.59 12.94
CA SER A 96 -4.64 19.05 13.52
C SER A 96 -4.44 17.60 13.08
N GLN A 97 -3.19 17.20 12.89
CA GLN A 97 -2.83 15.79 12.67
C GLN A 97 -3.43 14.90 13.75
N LYS A 98 -3.48 15.36 15.01
CA LYS A 98 -3.93 14.55 16.16
C LYS A 98 -5.41 14.16 16.11
N ASP A 99 -6.20 14.89 15.34
CA ASP A 99 -7.64 14.64 15.20
C ASP A 99 -7.94 13.65 14.05
N LEU A 100 -6.94 13.37 13.21
CA LEU A 100 -7.07 12.47 12.07
C LEU A 100 -7.10 11.00 12.54
N GLN A 101 -7.78 10.16 11.77
CA GLN A 101 -7.84 8.72 12.02
C GLN A 101 -6.83 7.97 11.17
N ALA A 102 -6.66 8.35 9.91
CA ALA A 102 -5.58 7.90 9.05
C ALA A 102 -5.49 8.87 7.88
N ILE A 103 -4.40 8.77 7.10
CA ILE A 103 -4.30 9.44 5.80
C ILE A 103 -3.86 8.43 4.74
N ARG A 104 -4.36 8.56 3.52
CA ARG A 104 -3.85 7.86 2.34
C ARG A 104 -2.97 8.81 1.55
N LEU A 105 -1.71 8.43 1.39
CA LEU A 105 -0.75 9.14 0.56
C LEU A 105 -0.72 8.49 -0.81
N ALA A 106 -1.11 9.21 -1.86
CA ALA A 106 -1.10 8.72 -3.24
C ALA A 106 -0.05 9.45 -4.09
N ALA A 107 0.63 8.71 -4.95
CA ALA A 107 1.61 9.20 -5.90
C ALA A 107 1.10 9.15 -7.34
N GLY A 108 1.70 9.96 -8.20
CA GLY A 108 1.33 10.04 -9.62
C GLY A 108 1.58 8.77 -10.44
N ASP A 109 2.33 7.81 -9.92
CA ASP A 109 2.56 6.49 -10.53
C ASP A 109 1.53 5.42 -10.10
N GLY A 110 0.49 5.82 -9.36
CA GLY A 110 -0.55 4.92 -8.86
C GLY A 110 -0.18 4.26 -7.52
N TYR A 111 1.01 4.50 -6.99
CA TYR A 111 1.35 4.04 -5.65
C TYR A 111 0.50 4.75 -4.60
N SER A 112 -0.02 3.99 -3.63
CA SER A 112 -0.64 4.56 -2.44
C SER A 112 -0.22 3.83 -1.16
N MET A 113 -0.21 4.57 -0.06
CA MET A 113 0.08 4.05 1.27
C MET A 113 -0.78 4.73 2.33
N ASP A 114 -1.48 3.92 3.12
CA ASP A 114 -2.25 4.39 4.26
C ASP A 114 -1.32 4.52 5.47
N VAL A 115 -1.24 5.73 6.02
CA VAL A 115 -0.52 6.01 7.26
C VAL A 115 -1.53 5.91 8.41
N PRO A 116 -1.38 4.95 9.32
CA PRO A 116 -2.39 4.69 10.35
C PRO A 116 -2.36 5.75 11.45
N LYS A 117 -3.44 5.80 12.24
CA LYS A 117 -3.66 6.79 13.31
C LYS A 117 -2.46 6.98 14.22
N GLU A 118 -1.92 5.88 14.70
CA GLU A 118 -0.80 5.85 15.64
C GLU A 118 0.45 6.50 15.05
N VAL A 119 0.65 6.41 13.74
CA VAL A 119 1.76 7.08 13.05
C VAL A 119 1.40 8.55 12.82
N VAL A 120 0.24 8.85 12.26
CA VAL A 120 -0.20 10.23 11.97
C VAL A 120 -0.21 11.11 13.23
N ASN A 121 -0.62 10.55 14.36
CA ASN A 121 -0.80 11.30 15.60
C ASN A 121 0.49 11.46 16.42
N THR A 122 1.53 10.65 16.14
CA THR A 122 2.76 10.63 16.96
C THR A 122 4.03 11.04 16.21
N ARG A 123 4.04 10.93 14.87
CA ARG A 123 5.22 11.22 14.06
C ARG A 123 5.14 12.60 13.42
N ASP A 124 6.31 13.21 13.27
CA ASP A 124 6.48 14.34 12.36
C ASP A 124 6.29 13.83 10.92
N ILE A 125 5.35 14.41 10.17
CA ILE A 125 5.21 14.15 8.74
C ILE A 125 5.75 15.37 8.00
N ILE A 126 6.90 15.20 7.36
CA ILE A 126 7.61 16.27 6.64
C ILE A 126 7.23 16.19 5.17
N LEU A 127 6.69 17.28 4.63
CA LEU A 127 6.45 17.50 3.21
C LEU A 127 7.71 18.11 2.60
N ALA A 128 8.68 17.27 2.25
CA ALA A 128 9.98 17.69 1.76
C ALA A 128 9.91 18.18 0.31
N TYR A 129 10.53 19.33 0.05
CA TYR A 129 10.72 19.91 -1.28
C TYR A 129 12.20 20.05 -1.65
N GLU A 130 13.11 19.67 -0.74
CA GLU A 130 14.56 19.66 -0.93
C GLU A 130 15.19 18.44 -0.22
N ILE A 131 16.18 17.82 -0.85
CA ILE A 131 16.97 16.70 -0.30
C ILE A 131 18.45 17.00 -0.51
N ASP A 132 19.25 16.87 0.56
CA ASP A 132 20.69 17.16 0.59
C ASP A 132 21.05 18.57 0.08
N GLY A 133 20.16 19.54 0.35
CA GLY A 133 20.30 20.94 -0.05
C GLY A 133 19.95 21.23 -1.52
N GLU A 134 19.54 20.21 -2.27
CA GLU A 134 19.16 20.32 -3.69
C GLU A 134 17.64 20.19 -3.86
N ALA A 135 17.11 20.81 -4.92
CA ALA A 135 15.71 20.66 -5.30
C ALA A 135 15.42 19.19 -5.70
N LEU A 136 14.17 18.76 -5.50
CA LEU A 136 13.73 17.43 -5.92
C LEU A 136 13.88 17.24 -7.44
N ASP A 137 14.28 16.03 -7.84
CA ASP A 137 14.28 15.61 -9.24
C ASP A 137 12.85 15.41 -9.78
N GLU A 138 12.68 15.37 -11.10
CA GLU A 138 11.38 15.24 -11.77
C GLU A 138 10.55 14.04 -11.32
N LYS A 139 11.17 12.92 -10.91
CA LYS A 139 10.46 11.72 -10.45
C LYS A 139 10.02 11.81 -9.00
N THR A 140 10.47 12.83 -8.29
CA THR A 140 10.24 13.02 -6.86
C THR A 140 9.36 14.25 -6.59
N GLN A 141 9.39 15.24 -7.49
CA GLN A 141 8.50 16.39 -7.48
C GLN A 141 7.00 16.00 -7.52
N PRO A 142 6.10 16.82 -6.94
CA PRO A 142 6.37 18.12 -6.33
C PRO A 142 6.90 18.02 -4.89
N VAL A 143 6.54 16.97 -4.17
CA VAL A 143 6.86 16.75 -2.77
C VAL A 143 7.21 15.29 -2.55
N ARG A 144 8.16 15.06 -1.64
CA ARG A 144 8.38 13.75 -1.02
C ARG A 144 7.96 13.80 0.43
N VAL A 145 7.00 12.95 0.80
CA VAL A 145 6.62 12.73 2.20
C VAL A 145 7.74 11.97 2.89
N ILE A 146 8.11 12.41 4.08
CA ILE A 146 9.12 11.78 4.94
C ILE A 146 8.52 11.62 6.33
N ILE A 147 8.48 10.39 6.83
CA ILE A 147 8.02 10.07 8.18
C ILE A 147 9.18 9.43 8.95
N PRO A 148 10.01 10.22 9.65
CA PRO A 148 11.17 9.70 10.36
C PRO A 148 10.80 8.57 11.32
N GLU A 149 11.71 7.61 11.49
CA GLU A 149 11.55 6.41 12.34
C GLU A 149 10.50 5.40 11.85
N GLU A 150 9.83 5.67 10.72
CA GLU A 150 8.93 4.74 10.06
C GLU A 150 9.56 4.11 8.81
N ARG A 151 8.94 3.01 8.35
CA ARG A 151 9.39 2.26 7.16
C ARG A 151 9.40 3.17 5.92
N ALA A 152 10.39 2.97 5.05
CA ALA A 152 10.55 3.75 3.82
C ALA A 152 9.34 3.71 2.87
N MET A 153 8.45 2.72 3.02
CA MET A 153 7.21 2.64 2.24
C MET A 153 6.26 3.81 2.51
N TYR A 154 6.26 4.37 3.72
CA TYR A 154 5.46 5.57 4.02
C TYR A 154 6.05 6.85 3.40
N TRP A 155 7.26 6.79 2.84
CA TRP A 155 8.00 7.95 2.36
C TRP A 155 7.70 8.20 0.88
N VAL A 156 6.43 8.50 0.61
CA VAL A 156 5.86 8.63 -0.73
C VAL A 156 6.50 9.80 -1.47
N ARG A 157 7.07 9.52 -2.66
CA ARG A 157 7.58 10.53 -3.60
C ARG A 157 6.53 10.82 -4.67
N ASN A 158 6.69 11.91 -5.42
CA ASN A 158 5.74 12.28 -6.48
C ASN A 158 4.30 12.33 -5.94
N LEU A 159 4.16 12.95 -4.77
CA LEU A 159 2.90 13.04 -4.06
C LEU A 159 1.88 13.83 -4.89
N THR A 160 0.74 13.21 -5.17
CA THR A 160 -0.39 13.84 -5.86
C THR A 160 -1.54 14.14 -4.92
N THR A 161 -1.80 13.25 -3.95
CA THR A 161 -2.95 13.38 -3.04
C THR A 161 -2.59 12.95 -1.61
N ILE A 162 -3.07 13.72 -0.63
CA ILE A 162 -3.24 13.30 0.76
C ILE A 162 -4.74 13.24 1.03
N GLU A 163 -5.29 12.04 1.11
CA GLU A 163 -6.69 11.84 1.46
C GLU A 163 -6.80 11.59 2.96
N VAL A 164 -7.61 12.38 3.66
CA VAL A 164 -7.95 12.12 5.06
C VAL A 164 -9.02 11.05 5.10
N LEU A 165 -8.69 9.93 5.74
CA LEU A 165 -9.59 8.80 5.88
C LEU A 165 -10.44 8.97 7.14
N GLU A 166 -11.74 8.75 7.01
CA GLU A 166 -12.57 8.44 8.17
C GLU A 166 -12.06 7.14 8.82
N ALA A 167 -12.36 6.94 10.11
CA ALA A 167 -11.95 5.72 10.81
C ALA A 167 -12.42 4.50 10.01
N VAL A 168 -11.50 3.81 9.36
CA VAL A 168 -11.75 2.52 8.74
C VAL A 168 -11.80 1.54 9.90
N GLU A 169 -12.98 1.35 10.49
CA GLU A 169 -13.22 0.11 11.23
C GLU A 169 -12.90 -1.02 10.25
N LYS A 170 -11.92 -1.84 10.62
CA LYS A 170 -11.58 -3.02 9.84
C LYS A 170 -12.87 -3.82 9.66
N ALA A 171 -13.27 -4.01 8.41
CA ALA A 171 -14.56 -4.62 8.11
C ALA A 171 -14.54 -6.07 8.60
N THR A 172 -15.59 -6.48 9.33
CA THR A 172 -15.77 -7.87 9.72
C THR A 172 -15.94 -8.74 8.47
N VAL A 173 -15.36 -9.93 8.47
CA VAL A 173 -15.54 -10.90 7.39
C VAL A 173 -16.62 -11.92 7.75
N ASP A 174 -17.36 -12.39 6.75
CA ASP A 174 -18.30 -13.49 6.92
C ASP A 174 -17.62 -14.85 6.66
N VAL A 175 -16.55 -14.85 5.86
CA VAL A 175 -15.86 -16.07 5.42
C VAL A 175 -14.36 -15.91 5.60
N VAL A 176 -13.72 -16.93 6.19
CA VAL A 176 -12.27 -17.11 6.23
C VAL A 176 -11.89 -18.21 5.24
N VAL A 177 -10.97 -17.94 4.33
CA VAL A 177 -10.41 -18.88 3.36
C VAL A 177 -8.94 -19.10 3.68
N PHE A 178 -8.51 -20.36 3.79
CA PHE A 178 -7.12 -20.68 4.12
C PHE A 178 -6.25 -20.72 2.85
N LEU A 179 -5.15 -19.97 2.85
CA LEU A 179 -4.28 -19.83 1.68
C LEU A 179 -3.60 -21.14 1.29
N GLU A 180 -3.23 -21.96 2.27
CA GLU A 180 -2.61 -23.27 2.05
C GLU A 180 -3.52 -24.18 1.22
N ALA A 181 -4.83 -24.13 1.46
CA ALA A 181 -5.81 -24.89 0.68
C ALA A 181 -6.17 -24.17 -0.63
N ALA A 182 -6.46 -22.87 -0.58
CA ALA A 182 -6.94 -22.09 -1.71
C ALA A 182 -5.94 -22.07 -2.88
N THR A 183 -4.65 -21.98 -2.58
CA THR A 183 -3.57 -21.92 -3.60
C THR A 183 -3.38 -23.24 -4.35
N THR A 184 -3.86 -24.37 -3.82
CA THR A 184 -3.88 -25.67 -4.53
C THR A 184 -5.03 -25.77 -5.54
N LEU A 185 -6.02 -24.89 -5.43
CA LEU A 185 -7.23 -24.91 -6.26
C LEU A 185 -7.17 -23.89 -7.41
N VAL A 186 -6.06 -23.17 -7.56
CA VAL A 186 -5.80 -22.21 -8.65
C VAL A 186 -4.48 -22.56 -9.35
N PRO A 187 -4.26 -22.11 -10.60
CA PRO A 187 -3.01 -22.36 -11.30
C PRO A 187 -1.81 -21.79 -10.54
N GLN A 188 -0.76 -22.62 -10.41
CA GLN A 188 0.54 -22.21 -9.88
C GLN A 188 1.53 -22.06 -11.04
N GLU A 189 2.36 -21.01 -10.99
CA GLU A 189 3.41 -20.77 -11.97
C GLU A 189 4.76 -20.50 -11.29
N GLU A 190 5.84 -20.83 -11.98
CA GLU A 190 7.18 -20.49 -11.56
C GLU A 190 7.36 -18.97 -11.59
N TYR A 191 7.97 -18.42 -10.54
CA TYR A 191 8.26 -17.01 -10.38
C TYR A 191 9.70 -16.81 -9.95
N THR A 192 10.48 -16.09 -10.77
CA THR A 192 11.87 -15.78 -10.45
C THR A 192 11.96 -14.62 -9.47
N TYR A 193 12.44 -14.90 -8.26
CA TYR A 193 12.66 -13.91 -7.21
C TYR A 193 14.15 -13.85 -6.84
N TYR A 194 14.83 -12.79 -7.28
CA TYR A 194 16.30 -12.71 -7.24
C TYR A 194 16.95 -13.90 -7.96
N ASP A 195 17.66 -14.73 -7.20
CA ASP A 195 18.40 -15.88 -7.71
C ASP A 195 17.66 -17.21 -7.45
N SER A 196 16.44 -17.17 -6.89
CA SER A 196 15.58 -18.35 -6.68
C SER A 196 14.42 -18.39 -7.67
N VAL A 197 14.02 -19.61 -8.05
CA VAL A 197 12.75 -19.88 -8.72
C VAL A 197 11.81 -20.47 -7.68
N ASP A 198 10.77 -19.72 -7.37
CA ASP A 198 9.72 -20.10 -6.42
C ASP A 198 8.41 -20.35 -7.17
N TYR A 199 7.39 -20.88 -6.50
CA TYR A 199 6.02 -20.95 -7.04
C TYR A 199 5.18 -19.78 -6.54
N ALA A 200 4.33 -19.28 -7.42
CA ALA A 200 3.36 -18.24 -7.12
C ALA A 200 2.01 -18.54 -7.77
N VAL A 201 0.96 -17.91 -7.24
CA VAL A 201 -0.38 -17.90 -7.83
C VAL A 201 -0.79 -16.47 -8.15
N LYS A 202 -1.59 -16.30 -9.20
CA LYS A 202 -2.17 -14.98 -9.50
C LYS A 202 -3.21 -14.64 -8.47
N THR A 203 -3.09 -13.45 -7.88
CA THR A 203 -4.09 -12.91 -6.96
C THR A 203 -5.48 -12.82 -7.61
N LYS A 204 -5.54 -12.49 -8.90
CA LYS A 204 -6.78 -12.51 -9.68
C LYS A 204 -7.49 -13.87 -9.61
N ASP A 205 -6.76 -14.97 -9.74
CA ASP A 205 -7.35 -16.31 -9.71
C ASP A 205 -7.89 -16.66 -8.32
N ILE A 206 -7.21 -16.20 -7.25
CA ILE A 206 -7.72 -16.32 -5.88
C ILE A 206 -9.01 -15.51 -5.72
N ILE A 207 -8.99 -14.22 -6.06
CA ILE A 207 -10.13 -13.32 -5.85
C ILE A 207 -11.33 -13.77 -6.67
N ASP A 208 -11.15 -14.08 -7.95
CA ASP A 208 -12.24 -14.48 -8.84
C ASP A 208 -12.85 -15.84 -8.44
N LYS A 209 -12.07 -16.71 -7.75
CA LYS A 209 -12.55 -18.02 -7.29
C LYS A 209 -13.24 -17.98 -5.94
N PHE A 210 -12.75 -17.17 -5.00
CA PHE A 210 -13.13 -17.27 -3.59
C PHE A 210 -13.86 -16.05 -3.04
N ALA A 211 -13.82 -14.91 -3.72
CA ALA A 211 -14.52 -13.69 -3.29
C ALA A 211 -15.61 -13.29 -4.29
N SER A 212 -16.59 -12.50 -3.82
CA SER A 212 -17.61 -11.96 -4.72
C SER A 212 -17.06 -10.85 -5.61
N SER A 213 -17.73 -10.66 -6.75
CA SER A 213 -17.57 -9.45 -7.55
C SER A 213 -17.85 -8.21 -6.69
N GLY A 214 -17.05 -7.18 -6.87
CA GLY A 214 -17.12 -5.91 -6.13
C GLY A 214 -15.80 -5.16 -6.32
N GLU A 215 -15.82 -3.86 -6.03
CA GLU A 215 -14.69 -2.94 -6.24
C GLU A 215 -13.96 -2.61 -4.94
N GLU A 216 -14.24 -3.35 -3.85
CA GLU A 216 -13.58 -3.12 -2.57
C GLU A 216 -12.06 -3.36 -2.67
N ASP A 217 -11.30 -2.43 -2.10
CA ASP A 217 -9.85 -2.53 -1.92
C ASP A 217 -9.47 -3.74 -1.05
N ILE A 218 -8.21 -4.11 -1.14
CA ILE A 218 -7.64 -5.24 -0.42
C ILE A 218 -6.89 -4.74 0.81
N TYR A 219 -7.39 -5.09 1.99
CA TYR A 219 -6.62 -4.93 3.21
C TYR A 219 -5.64 -6.11 3.34
N ILE A 220 -4.37 -5.84 3.69
CA ILE A 220 -3.32 -6.84 3.87
C ILE A 220 -2.65 -6.59 5.22
N LYS A 221 -2.42 -7.66 5.99
CA LYS A 221 -1.61 -7.65 7.20
C LYS A 221 -0.52 -8.72 7.16
N ALA A 222 0.70 -8.33 7.50
CA ALA A 222 1.85 -9.21 7.63
C ALA A 222 2.14 -9.55 9.10
N THR A 223 2.95 -10.61 9.31
CA THR A 223 3.33 -11.06 10.66
C THR A 223 4.17 -10.05 11.44
N ASP A 224 4.81 -9.11 10.76
CA ASP A 224 5.64 -8.07 11.35
C ASP A 224 4.84 -6.81 11.76
N GLY A 225 3.50 -6.91 11.74
CA GLY A 225 2.58 -5.83 12.08
C GLY A 225 2.33 -4.81 10.97
N LEU A 226 2.92 -4.98 9.77
CA LEU A 226 2.58 -4.13 8.64
C LEU A 226 1.13 -4.35 8.23
N GLU A 227 0.38 -3.26 8.18
CA GLU A 227 -0.97 -3.19 7.62
C GLU A 227 -0.97 -2.25 6.42
N LYS A 228 -1.69 -2.61 5.36
CA LYS A 228 -1.79 -1.82 4.13
C LYS A 228 -3.13 -2.07 3.45
N ASN A 229 -3.72 -1.04 2.85
CA ASN A 229 -4.74 -1.21 1.81
C ASN A 229 -4.10 -1.10 0.42
N GLU A 230 -4.49 -1.99 -0.47
CA GLU A 230 -4.06 -2.05 -1.86
C GLU A 230 -5.27 -1.94 -2.78
N ALA A 231 -5.16 -1.11 -3.82
CA ALA A 231 -6.23 -0.98 -4.79
C ALA A 231 -6.52 -2.34 -5.43
N LEU A 232 -7.80 -2.73 -5.57
CA LEU A 232 -8.16 -4.04 -6.10
C LEU A 232 -7.55 -4.32 -7.48
N THR A 233 -7.48 -3.29 -8.33
CA THR A 233 -6.89 -3.37 -9.68
C THR A 233 -5.41 -3.75 -9.61
N ILE A 234 -4.63 -3.05 -8.78
CA ILE A 234 -3.21 -3.31 -8.54
C ILE A 234 -3.02 -4.69 -7.93
N PHE A 235 -3.84 -5.04 -6.93
CA PHE A 235 -3.76 -6.34 -6.30
C PHE A 235 -3.95 -7.46 -7.32
N LYS A 236 -4.95 -7.38 -8.21
CA LYS A 236 -5.25 -8.39 -9.25
C LYS A 236 -4.16 -8.56 -10.32
N GLU A 237 -3.28 -7.57 -10.49
CA GLU A 237 -2.13 -7.66 -11.40
C GLU A 237 -0.94 -8.39 -10.77
N GLY A 238 -0.95 -8.55 -9.45
CA GLY A 238 0.12 -9.19 -8.70
C GLY A 238 -0.03 -10.69 -8.50
N TYR A 239 0.78 -11.17 -7.57
CA TYR A 239 1.00 -12.57 -7.25
C TYR A 239 1.11 -12.77 -5.75
N ILE A 240 0.65 -13.93 -5.29
CA ILE A 240 1.05 -14.48 -4.00
C ILE A 240 2.11 -15.54 -4.26
N LYS A 241 3.35 -15.26 -3.87
CA LYS A 241 4.42 -16.26 -3.82
C LYS A 241 4.18 -17.19 -2.64
N ILE A 242 4.15 -18.50 -2.91
CA ILE A 242 3.74 -19.55 -1.95
C ILE A 242 4.88 -20.48 -1.55
N THR A 243 6.07 -20.34 -2.15
CA THR A 243 7.28 -21.06 -1.71
C THR A 243 8.46 -20.12 -1.54
N GLY A 244 9.54 -20.64 -0.96
CA GLY A 244 10.79 -19.90 -0.75
C GLY A 244 10.75 -18.96 0.45
N GLU A 245 11.77 -18.13 0.58
CA GLU A 245 11.88 -17.24 1.74
C GLU A 245 10.73 -16.22 1.78
N ALA A 246 10.24 -15.97 3.00
CA ALA A 246 9.24 -14.96 3.34
C ALA A 246 7.85 -15.14 2.70
N ASN A 247 7.51 -16.37 2.33
CA ASN A 247 6.16 -16.74 1.88
C ASN A 247 5.17 -16.82 3.07
N PRO A 248 3.86 -16.57 2.84
CA PRO A 248 3.29 -16.03 1.61
C PRO A 248 3.69 -14.56 1.39
N MET A 249 4.00 -14.18 0.15
CA MET A 249 4.44 -12.83 -0.18
C MET A 249 3.62 -12.24 -1.32
N PHE A 250 3.05 -11.05 -1.13
CA PHE A 250 2.46 -10.28 -2.21
C PHE A 250 3.55 -9.52 -2.96
N LEU A 251 3.58 -9.72 -4.27
CA LEU A 251 4.51 -9.07 -5.17
C LEU A 251 3.85 -8.81 -6.52
N SER A 252 4.41 -7.88 -7.28
CA SER A 252 4.00 -7.61 -8.65
C SER A 252 5.24 -7.21 -9.47
N PRO A 253 5.28 -7.51 -10.79
CA PRO A 253 6.32 -7.00 -11.68
C PRO A 253 6.43 -5.48 -11.69
N ASP A 254 5.29 -4.79 -11.53
CA ASP A 254 5.19 -3.33 -11.58
C ASP A 254 5.39 -2.67 -10.20
N VAL A 255 5.41 -3.48 -9.14
CA VAL A 255 5.69 -3.02 -7.77
C VAL A 255 7.19 -3.13 -7.48
N PRO A 256 7.86 -2.05 -7.02
CA PRO A 256 9.24 -2.13 -6.59
C PRO A 256 9.46 -3.21 -5.52
N LYS A 257 10.56 -3.97 -5.60
CA LYS A 257 10.89 -5.05 -4.63
C LYS A 257 10.90 -4.58 -3.16
N GLY A 258 11.18 -3.30 -2.93
CA GLY A 258 11.11 -2.65 -1.62
C GLY A 258 9.72 -2.68 -0.97
N MET A 259 8.69 -2.92 -1.77
CA MET A 259 7.28 -2.75 -1.42
C MET A 259 6.49 -4.07 -1.44
N TYR A 260 7.19 -5.19 -1.62
CA TYR A 260 6.57 -6.50 -1.46
C TYR A 260 6.16 -6.71 -0.01
N VAL A 261 4.97 -7.24 0.19
CA VAL A 261 4.45 -7.55 1.52
C VAL A 261 4.84 -8.99 1.85
N LYS A 262 5.79 -9.13 2.76
CA LYS A 262 6.40 -10.41 3.17
C LYS A 262 5.60 -11.03 4.32
N ASN A 263 5.63 -12.36 4.43
CA ASN A 263 5.01 -13.09 5.55
C ASN A 263 3.56 -12.64 5.80
N ILE A 264 2.73 -12.68 4.75
CA ILE A 264 1.32 -12.28 4.87
C ILE A 264 0.63 -13.19 5.88
N LEU A 265 0.10 -12.59 6.93
CA LEU A 265 -0.75 -13.24 7.91
C LEU A 265 -2.17 -13.39 7.35
N GLN A 266 -2.68 -12.29 6.80
CA GLN A 266 -4.02 -12.24 6.22
C GLN A 266 -4.16 -11.15 5.15
N PHE A 267 -5.16 -11.31 4.28
CA PHE A 267 -5.73 -10.21 3.52
C PHE A 267 -7.24 -10.35 3.41
N SER A 268 -7.98 -9.28 3.12
CA SER A 268 -9.43 -9.32 2.99
C SER A 268 -9.94 -8.45 1.84
N LYS A 269 -11.10 -8.86 1.30
CA LYS A 269 -11.89 -8.14 0.31
C LYS A 269 -13.35 -8.15 0.74
N GLY A 270 -13.87 -7.02 1.18
CA GLY A 270 -15.23 -6.94 1.73
C GLY A 270 -15.43 -7.99 2.81
N LYS A 271 -16.44 -8.85 2.66
CA LYS A 271 -16.77 -9.92 3.62
C LYS A 271 -15.90 -11.18 3.54
N TYR A 272 -14.88 -11.22 2.69
CA TYR A 272 -14.02 -12.40 2.50
C TYR A 272 -12.63 -12.13 3.05
N GLY A 273 -12.24 -12.90 4.07
CA GLY A 273 -10.90 -12.93 4.63
C GLY A 273 -10.12 -14.14 4.10
N PHE A 274 -8.82 -13.94 3.89
CA PHE A 274 -7.86 -14.96 3.48
C PHE A 274 -6.76 -15.03 4.54
N PHE A 275 -6.53 -16.21 5.09
CA PHE A 275 -5.64 -16.41 6.22
C PHE A 275 -4.52 -17.41 5.88
N SER A 276 -3.30 -17.12 6.32
CA SER A 276 -2.13 -18.01 6.24
C SER A 276 -1.94 -18.69 7.58
N LEU A 277 -2.25 -20.00 7.67
CA LEU A 277 -1.99 -20.75 8.90
C LEU A 277 -0.50 -20.83 9.21
N ASN A 278 0.34 -21.03 8.19
CA ASN A 278 1.80 -21.07 8.36
C ASN A 278 2.34 -19.77 8.98
N SER A 279 1.78 -18.63 8.59
CA SER A 279 2.14 -17.34 9.17
C SER A 279 1.53 -17.15 10.56
N GLY A 280 0.33 -17.68 10.80
CA GLY A 280 -0.32 -17.69 12.10
C GLY A 280 0.45 -18.48 13.16
N GLU A 281 0.99 -19.65 12.81
CA GLU A 281 1.79 -20.49 13.73
C GLU A 281 3.05 -19.80 14.25
N ALA A 282 3.55 -18.77 13.55
CA ALA A 282 4.69 -17.97 14.01
C ALA A 282 4.32 -16.92 15.08
N ILE A 283 3.03 -16.63 15.27
CA ILE A 283 2.54 -15.55 16.12
C ILE A 283 1.67 -16.09 17.27
N PHE A 284 0.84 -17.07 16.99
CA PHE A 284 -0.12 -17.60 17.93
C PHE A 284 0.48 -18.68 18.81
N GLU A 285 0.08 -18.68 20.08
CA GLU A 285 0.37 -19.78 20.99
C GLU A 285 -0.48 -20.99 20.59
N SER A 286 0.20 -22.11 20.29
CA SER A 286 -0.46 -23.39 20.03
C SER A 286 -1.07 -23.96 21.31
N ILE A 287 -2.20 -24.64 21.16
CA ILE A 287 -2.82 -25.41 22.24
C ILE A 287 -2.96 -26.88 21.83
N THR A 288 -3.02 -27.77 22.81
CA THR A 288 -3.32 -29.18 22.58
C THR A 288 -4.82 -29.45 22.77
N VAL A 289 -5.45 -30.04 21.77
CA VAL A 289 -6.81 -30.59 21.85
C VAL A 289 -6.74 -32.08 21.54
N ASP A 290 -7.18 -32.91 22.48
CA ASP A 290 -6.97 -34.37 22.48
C ASP A 290 -5.47 -34.74 22.31
N ASP A 291 -5.10 -35.24 21.13
CA ASP A 291 -3.77 -35.74 20.75
C ASP A 291 -3.15 -34.90 19.62
N LYS A 292 -3.65 -33.67 19.41
CA LYS A 292 -3.20 -32.76 18.35
C LYS A 292 -2.86 -31.40 18.93
N GLU A 293 -1.76 -30.84 18.45
CA GLU A 293 -1.32 -29.48 18.74
C GLU A 293 -1.61 -28.61 17.51
N GLY A 294 -2.12 -27.40 17.72
CA GLY A 294 -2.45 -26.50 16.63
C GLY A 294 -2.87 -25.12 17.10
N THR A 295 -3.19 -24.27 16.13
CA THR A 295 -3.62 -22.90 16.36
C THR A 295 -5.10 -22.87 16.79
N PRO A 296 -5.46 -22.20 17.90
CA PRO A 296 -6.86 -22.02 18.31
C PRO A 296 -7.69 -21.35 17.21
N ILE A 297 -8.84 -21.93 16.85
CA ILE A 297 -9.72 -21.36 15.82
C ILE A 297 -10.22 -19.97 16.26
N LYS A 298 -10.48 -19.78 17.56
CA LYS A 298 -10.86 -18.47 18.11
C LYS A 298 -9.80 -17.39 17.87
N ALA A 299 -8.51 -17.73 17.99
CA ALA A 299 -7.42 -16.78 17.72
C ALA A 299 -7.41 -16.35 16.25
N ILE A 300 -7.63 -17.29 15.33
CA ILE A 300 -7.76 -16.99 13.89
C ILE A 300 -8.99 -16.11 13.64
N ALA A 301 -10.14 -16.48 14.20
CA ALA A 301 -11.40 -15.74 14.04
C ALA A 301 -11.29 -14.29 14.54
N ASP A 302 -10.66 -14.08 15.70
CA ASP A 302 -10.46 -12.74 16.27
C ASP A 302 -9.49 -11.91 15.42
N GLU A 303 -8.38 -12.50 14.97
CA GLU A 303 -7.38 -11.80 14.16
C GLU A 303 -7.94 -11.33 12.82
N ILE A 304 -8.72 -12.17 12.13
CA ILE A 304 -9.34 -11.84 10.85
C ILE A 304 -10.67 -11.12 10.98
N GLN A 305 -11.15 -10.93 12.22
CA GLN A 305 -12.44 -10.32 12.53
C GLN A 305 -13.60 -11.04 11.85
N LEU A 306 -13.59 -12.38 11.95
CA LEU A 306 -14.72 -13.19 11.56
C LEU A 306 -15.94 -12.80 12.40
N LYS A 307 -17.02 -12.44 11.71
CA LYS A 307 -18.28 -12.01 12.31
C LYS A 307 -18.79 -13.04 13.33
N GLU A 308 -19.23 -12.55 14.47
CA GLU A 308 -19.86 -13.39 15.49
C GLU A 308 -21.21 -13.93 14.99
N GLY A 309 -21.41 -15.23 15.13
CA GLY A 309 -22.64 -15.92 14.77
C GLY A 309 -22.89 -17.12 15.65
N LYS A 310 -24.06 -17.73 15.52
CA LYS A 310 -24.45 -18.90 16.35
C LYS A 310 -23.86 -20.19 15.81
N LEU A 311 -23.69 -20.27 14.49
CA LEU A 311 -23.22 -21.44 13.77
C LEU A 311 -22.15 -21.04 12.76
N TYR A 312 -21.19 -21.93 12.60
CA TYR A 312 -20.08 -21.78 11.67
C TYR A 312 -19.96 -23.03 10.81
N ARG A 313 -19.91 -22.84 9.50
CA ARG A 313 -19.69 -23.92 8.53
C ARG A 313 -18.23 -24.03 8.19
N PHE A 314 -17.67 -25.21 8.39
CA PHE A 314 -16.33 -25.57 7.98
C PHE A 314 -16.42 -26.38 6.69
N THR A 315 -15.70 -25.99 5.66
CA THR A 315 -15.73 -26.65 4.34
C THR A 315 -14.33 -27.13 3.96
N ALA A 316 -14.22 -28.37 3.49
CA ALA A 316 -13.00 -28.97 2.95
C ALA A 316 -12.85 -28.71 1.44
N ILE A 317 -11.63 -28.89 0.93
CA ILE A 317 -11.31 -28.83 -0.50
C ILE A 317 -12.12 -29.81 -1.37
N ASP A 318 -12.58 -30.93 -0.80
CA ASP A 318 -13.38 -31.95 -1.49
C ASP A 318 -14.90 -31.69 -1.40
N GLY A 319 -15.29 -30.60 -0.75
CA GLY A 319 -16.68 -30.20 -0.54
C GLY A 319 -17.34 -30.81 0.70
N TYR A 320 -16.65 -31.67 1.46
CA TYR A 320 -17.13 -32.09 2.76
C TYR A 320 -17.31 -30.88 3.68
N SER A 321 -18.44 -30.82 4.39
CA SER A 321 -18.71 -29.71 5.31
C SER A 321 -19.41 -30.16 6.58
N VAL A 322 -19.18 -29.40 7.64
CA VAL A 322 -19.77 -29.59 8.97
C VAL A 322 -20.13 -28.23 9.53
N GLU A 323 -21.15 -28.20 10.39
CA GLU A 323 -21.54 -27.00 11.12
C GLU A 323 -21.28 -27.22 12.60
N VAL A 324 -20.70 -26.21 13.26
CA VAL A 324 -20.39 -26.21 14.69
C VAL A 324 -20.93 -24.95 15.34
N THR A 325 -21.21 -25.00 16.64
CA THR A 325 -21.68 -23.83 17.39
C THR A 325 -20.55 -22.86 17.71
N ALA A 326 -20.88 -21.65 18.13
CA ALA A 326 -19.88 -20.70 18.65
C ALA A 326 -19.07 -21.27 19.83
N GLU A 327 -19.73 -21.99 20.75
CA GLU A 327 -19.07 -22.65 21.90
C GLU A 327 -18.09 -23.73 21.43
N ASP A 328 -18.46 -24.49 20.40
CA ASP A 328 -17.60 -25.52 19.82
C ASP A 328 -16.41 -24.91 19.08
N LEU A 329 -16.60 -23.79 18.38
CA LEU A 329 -15.54 -23.08 17.68
C LEU A 329 -14.42 -22.67 18.64
N GLU A 330 -14.77 -22.19 19.84
CA GLU A 330 -13.80 -21.82 20.88
C GLU A 330 -12.97 -22.99 21.39
N ARG A 331 -13.49 -24.22 21.27
CA ARG A 331 -12.83 -25.46 21.69
C ARG A 331 -12.11 -26.19 20.57
N GLY A 332 -11.91 -25.52 19.43
CA GLY A 332 -11.29 -26.12 18.26
C GLY A 332 -9.93 -25.54 17.90
N ILE A 333 -9.13 -26.36 17.21
CA ILE A 333 -7.85 -25.97 16.62
C ILE A 333 -7.85 -26.26 15.12
N VAL A 334 -7.02 -25.50 14.39
CA VAL A 334 -6.54 -25.84 13.05
C VAL A 334 -5.08 -26.26 13.16
N TYR A 335 -4.70 -27.34 12.47
CA TYR A 335 -3.33 -27.85 12.46
C TYR A 335 -2.97 -28.43 11.09
N ILE A 336 -1.67 -28.54 10.82
CA ILE A 336 -1.14 -29.14 9.59
C ILE A 336 -0.98 -30.66 9.80
N GLY A 337 -1.62 -31.44 8.95
CA GLY A 337 -1.51 -32.91 8.95
C GLY A 337 -0.19 -33.41 8.38
N GLU A 338 0.08 -34.71 8.54
CA GLU A 338 1.30 -35.36 8.02
C GLU A 338 1.46 -35.25 6.48
N GLU A 339 0.35 -35.11 5.76
CA GLU A 339 0.34 -34.94 4.29
C GLU A 339 0.41 -33.46 3.87
N GLY A 340 0.60 -32.54 4.82
CA GLY A 340 0.61 -31.09 4.58
C GLY A 340 -0.78 -30.46 4.46
N ASP A 341 -1.85 -31.24 4.63
CA ASP A 341 -3.23 -30.78 4.54
C ASP A 341 -3.70 -30.13 5.84
N LEU A 342 -4.48 -29.05 5.74
CA LEU A 342 -5.07 -28.40 6.91
C LEU A 342 -6.18 -29.25 7.52
N ARG A 343 -6.20 -29.39 8.84
CA ARG A 343 -7.18 -30.21 9.56
C ARG A 343 -7.77 -29.47 10.74
N THR A 344 -8.99 -29.83 11.12
CA THR A 344 -9.61 -29.36 12.35
C THR A 344 -9.76 -30.46 13.39
N GLN A 345 -9.69 -30.06 14.66
CA GLN A 345 -9.96 -30.88 15.81
C GLN A 345 -10.74 -30.05 16.82
N PHE A 346 -11.81 -30.63 17.37
CA PHE A 346 -12.65 -29.99 18.39
C PHE A 346 -12.67 -30.86 19.65
N GLU A 347 -12.60 -30.24 20.82
CA GLU A 347 -12.74 -30.95 22.10
C GLU A 347 -14.17 -31.46 22.26
N GLY A 348 -14.34 -32.72 22.69
CA GLY A 348 -15.65 -33.28 23.04
C GLY A 348 -16.60 -33.56 21.87
N LEU A 349 -16.23 -33.25 20.63
CA LEU A 349 -17.05 -33.53 19.45
C LEU A 349 -16.67 -34.84 18.76
N PRO A 350 -17.63 -35.52 18.10
CA PRO A 350 -17.38 -36.78 17.41
C PRO A 350 -16.48 -36.60 16.18
N LYS A 351 -15.77 -37.65 15.77
CA LYS A 351 -14.77 -37.57 14.68
C LYS A 351 -15.31 -37.07 13.34
N ASN A 352 -16.61 -37.19 13.08
CA ASN A 352 -17.27 -36.67 11.89
C ASN A 352 -17.59 -35.17 11.96
N THR A 353 -17.04 -34.42 12.92
CA THR A 353 -16.95 -32.96 12.88
C THR A 353 -15.55 -32.47 12.51
N ARG A 354 -14.59 -33.39 12.38
CA ARG A 354 -13.21 -33.06 11.97
C ARG A 354 -13.16 -32.91 10.46
N VAL A 355 -12.58 -31.81 9.99
CA VAL A 355 -12.45 -31.51 8.57
C VAL A 355 -11.02 -31.80 8.14
N LYS A 356 -10.85 -32.61 7.09
CA LYS A 356 -9.57 -32.87 6.43
C LYS A 356 -9.48 -32.02 5.17
N GLY A 357 -8.38 -31.31 4.96
CA GLY A 357 -8.23 -30.35 3.87
C GLY A 357 -9.12 -29.12 4.06
N LEU A 358 -9.11 -28.52 5.26
CA LEU A 358 -9.89 -27.31 5.57
C LEU A 358 -9.60 -26.21 4.55
N LEU A 359 -10.65 -25.77 3.86
CA LEU A 359 -10.62 -24.67 2.89
C LEU A 359 -11.17 -23.38 3.49
N SER A 360 -12.31 -23.45 4.19
CA SER A 360 -12.96 -22.25 4.70
C SER A 360 -13.75 -22.45 5.99
N ILE A 361 -13.97 -21.34 6.69
CA ILE A 361 -14.89 -21.18 7.83
C ILE A 361 -15.84 -20.03 7.47
N GLU A 362 -17.14 -20.27 7.50
CA GLU A 362 -18.18 -19.29 7.15
C GLU A 362 -19.16 -19.14 8.32
N VAL A 363 -19.50 -17.91 8.68
CA VAL A 363 -20.59 -17.65 9.63
C VAL A 363 -21.94 -17.91 8.95
N ILE A 364 -22.83 -18.64 9.61
CA ILE A 364 -24.19 -18.93 9.13
C ILE A 364 -25.18 -18.09 9.92
N GLU A 365 -26.01 -17.31 9.22
CA GLU A 365 -27.07 -16.48 9.81
C GLU A 365 -28.26 -17.29 10.35
#